data_AF-A0A8T4B4J4-F1
#
_entry.id   AF-A0A8T4B4J4-F1
#
_cell.length_a   1.000
_cell.length_b   1.000
_cell.length_c   1.000
_cell.angle_alpha   90.00
_cell.angle_beta   90.00
_cell.angle_gamma   90.00
#
_symmetry.space_group_name_H-M   'P 1'
#
loop_
_entity.id
_entity.type
_entity.pdbx_description
1 polymer ?
#
loop_
_entity_poly.entity_id
_entity_poly.type
_entity_poly.pdbx_seq_one_letter_code
_entity_poly.pdbx_strand_id
1 'polypeptide(L)'
;MRQTLPLLLSLLFLASFLPTSLAAGSEGGQDVNPDESEVPFSVVERTTPSQDGTSWSLTVQLDDEAQANGTTIAITTQICLNNGVCNPPEVMESTAEDGTYSASISPPEDHSYVNWRVKATYEDESTENFPQGDWYKTWSTCYFEDGSYGGIHADGDGCNVPSSGEEGEGLLPSIGIGVVMTVLVCAAYVRRQ
;
A
#
# COMPACT_ATOMS: atom_id res chain seq x y z
N MET A 1 43.29 -16.92 33.78
CA MET A 1 43.04 -15.53 33.30
C MET A 1 43.67 -15.18 31.95
N ARG A 2 44.76 -15.82 31.48
CA ARG A 2 45.41 -15.44 30.21
C ARG A 2 44.78 -15.99 28.91
N GLN A 3 43.89 -16.98 28.98
CA GLN A 3 43.23 -17.58 27.81
C GLN A 3 41.79 -17.13 27.58
N THR A 4 41.19 -16.41 28.53
CA THR A 4 39.80 -15.92 28.43
C THR A 4 39.69 -14.62 27.63
N LEU A 5 40.76 -13.81 27.61
CA LEU A 5 40.81 -12.54 26.90
C LEU A 5 40.72 -12.67 25.36
N PRO A 6 41.44 -13.59 24.67
CA PRO A 6 41.30 -13.74 23.22
C PRO A 6 39.94 -14.34 22.82
N LEU A 7 39.34 -15.18 23.67
CA LEU A 7 38.03 -15.79 23.42
C LEU A 7 36.89 -14.77 23.52
N LEU A 8 36.99 -13.83 24.46
CA LEU A 8 36.06 -12.70 24.61
C LEU A 8 36.18 -11.72 23.43
N LEU A 9 37.40 -11.43 22.96
CA LEU A 9 37.60 -10.59 21.77
C LEU A 9 37.07 -11.25 20.49
N SER A 10 37.23 -12.57 20.32
CA SER A 10 36.68 -13.27 19.15
C SER A 10 35.15 -13.32 19.15
N LEU A 11 34.51 -13.43 20.32
CA LEU A 11 33.05 -13.37 20.42
C LEU A 11 32.51 -11.97 20.09
N LEU A 12 33.20 -10.91 20.54
CA LEU A 12 32.85 -9.53 20.20
C LEU A 12 32.99 -9.23 18.70
N PHE A 13 34.03 -9.78 18.06
CA PHE A 13 34.24 -9.63 16.62
C PHE A 13 33.21 -10.40 15.78
N LEU A 14 32.70 -11.54 16.28
CA LEU A 14 31.63 -12.29 15.60
C LEU A 14 30.27 -11.58 15.70
N ALA A 15 30.00 -10.91 16.83
CA ALA A 15 28.76 -10.16 17.03
C ALA A 15 28.63 -8.92 16.13
N SER A 16 29.76 -8.35 15.66
CA SER A 16 29.77 -7.22 14.71
C SER A 16 29.41 -7.59 13.26
N PHE A 17 29.26 -8.87 12.94
CA PHE A 17 28.82 -9.34 11.62
C PHE A 17 27.35 -9.77 11.60
N LEU A 18 26.58 -9.52 12.67
CA LEU A 18 25.14 -9.67 12.61
C LEU A 18 24.58 -8.53 11.73
N PRO A 19 23.94 -8.83 10.58
CA PRO A 19 23.24 -7.80 9.83
C PRO A 19 22.12 -7.26 10.71
N THR A 20 22.24 -6.02 11.17
CA THR A 20 21.15 -5.27 11.79
C THR A 20 20.24 -4.75 10.67
N SER A 21 19.62 -5.66 9.93
CA SER A 21 18.48 -5.34 9.08
C SER A 21 17.22 -5.69 9.85
N LEU A 22 16.93 -4.90 10.89
CA LEU A 22 15.54 -4.73 11.31
C LEU A 22 14.92 -3.76 10.31
N ALA A 23 14.63 -4.26 9.10
CA ALA A 23 13.52 -3.70 8.37
C ALA A 23 12.29 -4.09 9.20
N ALA A 24 11.82 -3.17 10.04
CA ALA A 24 10.44 -3.20 10.49
C ALA A 24 9.58 -2.86 9.26
N GLY A 25 9.64 -3.72 8.25
CA GLY A 25 8.84 -3.63 7.04
C GLY A 25 7.45 -4.14 7.39
N SER A 26 6.44 -3.39 6.97
CA SER A 26 5.05 -3.82 6.96
C SER A 26 4.92 -5.28 6.53
N GLU A 27 4.03 -6.04 7.17
CA GLU A 27 3.62 -7.36 6.69
C GLU A 27 3.19 -7.28 5.23
N GLY A 28 3.63 -8.24 4.40
CA GLY A 28 3.24 -8.35 3.00
C GLY A 28 1.75 -8.32 2.81
N GLY A 29 1.33 -7.63 1.75
CA GLY A 29 -0.09 -7.47 1.46
C GLY A 29 -0.81 -6.48 2.38
N GLN A 30 -0.16 -5.90 3.38
CA GLN A 30 -0.74 -4.83 4.20
C GLN A 30 -0.28 -3.45 3.73
N ASP A 31 -1.23 -2.65 3.27
CA ASP A 31 -0.95 -1.28 2.84
C ASP A 31 -0.36 -0.41 3.95
N VAL A 32 0.57 0.47 3.58
CA VAL A 32 1.17 1.46 4.46
C VAL A 32 0.56 2.82 4.15
N ASN A 33 0.02 3.48 5.17
CA ASN A 33 -0.71 4.75 5.08
C ASN A 33 -0.11 5.81 6.00
N PRO A 34 -0.35 7.11 5.73
CA PRO A 34 -0.04 8.17 6.67
C PRO A 34 -0.84 8.01 7.97
N ASP A 35 -0.24 8.44 9.09
CA ASP A 35 -1.02 8.86 10.26
C ASP A 35 -1.56 10.26 9.95
N GLU A 36 -2.89 10.39 9.84
CA GLU A 36 -3.55 11.65 9.50
C GLU A 36 -3.27 12.78 10.50
N SER A 37 -2.81 12.45 11.71
CA SER A 37 -2.41 13.47 12.70
C SER A 37 -0.98 13.98 12.52
N GLU A 38 -0.18 13.34 11.67
CA GLU A 38 1.23 13.64 11.43
C GLU A 38 1.51 14.22 10.03
N VAL A 39 0.48 14.38 9.20
CA VAL A 39 0.59 14.90 7.84
C VAL A 39 -0.37 16.08 7.60
N PRO A 40 -0.06 17.03 6.70
CA PRO A 40 -0.91 18.20 6.43
C PRO A 40 -2.00 17.93 5.38
N PHE A 41 -2.40 16.68 5.21
CA PHE A 41 -3.37 16.25 4.20
C PHE A 41 -4.07 14.96 4.62
N SER A 42 -5.24 14.70 4.05
CA SER A 42 -5.97 13.44 4.18
C SER A 42 -5.98 12.66 2.87
N VAL A 43 -6.09 11.34 2.95
CA VAL A 43 -6.31 10.48 1.78
C VAL A 43 -7.82 10.35 1.56
N VAL A 44 -8.33 10.94 0.48
CA VAL A 44 -9.76 10.92 0.15
C VAL A 44 -10.14 9.59 -0.49
N GLU A 45 -9.34 9.15 -1.45
CA GLU A 45 -9.58 7.93 -2.19
C GLU A 45 -8.26 7.29 -2.59
N ARG A 46 -8.21 5.96 -2.54
CA ARG A 46 -7.11 5.19 -3.10
C ARG A 46 -7.58 3.83 -3.58
N THR A 47 -7.17 3.43 -4.77
CA THR A 47 -7.36 2.06 -5.26
C THR A 47 -6.55 1.11 -4.37
N THR A 48 -7.21 0.17 -3.72
CA THR A 48 -6.53 -0.92 -2.98
C THR A 48 -7.40 -2.17 -2.94
N PRO A 49 -6.82 -3.37 -3.13
CA PRO A 49 -5.46 -3.61 -3.64
C PRO A 49 -5.28 -3.11 -5.09
N SER A 50 -4.04 -2.89 -5.51
CA SER A 50 -3.72 -2.55 -6.90
C SER A 50 -3.77 -3.79 -7.81
N GLN A 51 -3.99 -3.62 -9.11
CA GLN A 51 -4.10 -4.73 -10.06
C GLN A 51 -3.40 -4.39 -11.38
N ASP A 52 -2.74 -5.39 -11.96
CA ASP A 52 -2.01 -5.32 -13.22
C ASP A 52 -2.95 -4.82 -14.33
N GLY A 53 -2.47 -3.86 -15.13
CA GLY A 53 -3.22 -3.30 -16.26
C GLY A 53 -4.46 -2.46 -15.88
N THR A 54 -4.80 -2.37 -14.60
CA THR A 54 -5.94 -1.57 -14.11
C THR A 54 -5.43 -0.24 -13.53
N SER A 55 -6.25 0.81 -13.64
CA SER A 55 -5.89 2.12 -13.10
C SER A 55 -5.83 2.08 -11.57
N TRP A 56 -4.66 2.37 -11.02
CA TRP A 56 -4.48 2.73 -9.63
C TRP A 56 -4.60 4.24 -9.49
N SER A 57 -5.52 4.70 -8.64
CA SER A 57 -5.77 6.11 -8.39
C SER A 57 -5.48 6.46 -6.93
N LEU A 58 -4.99 7.66 -6.71
CA LEU A 58 -4.82 8.28 -5.40
C LEU A 58 -5.35 9.71 -5.45
N THR A 59 -6.23 10.06 -4.51
CA THR A 59 -6.72 11.41 -4.29
C THR A 59 -6.44 11.81 -2.86
N VAL A 60 -5.77 12.94 -2.68
CA VAL A 60 -5.47 13.53 -1.38
C VAL A 60 -6.05 14.93 -1.29
N GLN A 61 -6.49 15.33 -0.10
CA GLN A 61 -7.00 16.66 0.19
C GLN A 61 -6.07 17.33 1.18
N LEU A 62 -5.55 18.49 0.80
CA LEU A 62 -4.77 19.33 1.72
C LEU A 62 -5.68 19.86 2.82
N ASP A 63 -5.20 19.88 4.06
CA ASP A 63 -5.97 20.38 5.19
C ASP A 63 -6.24 21.89 5.06
N ASP A 64 -7.37 22.37 5.56
CA ASP A 64 -7.80 23.77 5.45
C ASP A 64 -6.71 24.74 5.96
N GLU A 65 -6.03 24.42 7.06
CA GLU A 65 -4.95 25.24 7.62
C GLU A 65 -3.73 25.27 6.70
N ALA A 66 -3.32 24.12 6.17
CA ALA A 66 -2.19 24.03 5.25
C ALA A 66 -2.48 24.77 3.94
N GLN A 67 -3.70 24.65 3.42
CA GLN A 67 -4.17 25.36 2.24
C GLN A 67 -4.21 26.88 2.47
N ALA A 68 -4.76 27.33 3.59
CA ALA A 68 -4.84 28.75 3.93
C ALA A 68 -3.46 29.41 4.08
N ASN A 69 -2.46 28.63 4.51
CA ASN A 69 -1.06 29.06 4.64
C ASN A 69 -0.24 28.89 3.35
N GLY A 70 -0.89 28.67 2.20
CA GLY A 70 -0.21 28.63 0.90
C GLY A 70 0.62 27.36 0.64
N THR A 71 0.41 26.30 1.42
CA THR A 71 1.08 25.02 1.18
C THR A 71 0.59 24.41 -0.13
N THR A 72 1.50 23.84 -0.90
CA THR A 72 1.19 23.05 -2.09
C THR A 72 1.83 21.68 -1.97
N ILE A 73 1.27 20.70 -2.68
CA ILE A 73 1.81 19.33 -2.65
C ILE A 73 2.05 18.78 -4.06
N ALA A 74 2.94 17.80 -4.14
CA ALA A 74 3.18 16.99 -5.33
C ALA A 74 3.20 15.50 -4.96
N ILE A 75 2.49 14.69 -5.74
CA ILE A 75 2.43 13.23 -5.54
C ILE A 75 3.55 12.59 -6.36
N THR A 76 4.38 11.76 -5.73
CA THR A 76 5.35 10.92 -6.43
C THR A 76 4.93 9.46 -6.30
N THR A 77 4.95 8.72 -7.39
CA THR A 77 4.66 7.28 -7.40
C THR A 77 5.87 6.48 -7.88
N GLN A 78 5.93 5.21 -7.51
CA GLN A 78 6.93 4.26 -7.99
C GLN A 78 6.32 2.86 -8.02
N ILE A 79 6.43 2.17 -9.14
CA ILE A 79 5.99 0.78 -9.28
C ILE A 79 7.17 -0.15 -8.99
N CYS A 80 6.92 -1.19 -8.20
CA CYS A 80 7.88 -2.27 -7.96
C CYS A 80 7.32 -3.61 -8.44
N LEU A 81 8.17 -4.42 -9.05
CA LEU A 81 7.82 -5.73 -9.62
C LEU A 81 8.14 -6.86 -8.65
N ASN A 82 7.51 -8.03 -8.84
CA ASN A 82 7.72 -9.21 -8.00
C ASN A 82 9.16 -9.77 -8.06
N ASN A 83 9.91 -9.41 -9.11
CA ASN A 83 11.34 -9.70 -9.20
C ASN A 83 12.23 -8.82 -8.31
N GLY A 84 11.65 -7.89 -7.54
CA GLY A 84 12.34 -6.97 -6.63
C GLY A 84 12.92 -5.71 -7.29
N VAL A 85 12.70 -5.50 -8.59
CA VAL A 85 13.12 -4.29 -9.30
C VAL A 85 12.00 -3.25 -9.24
N CYS A 86 12.36 -2.02 -8.87
CA CYS A 86 11.47 -0.87 -8.93
C CYS A 86 11.83 0.04 -10.10
N ASN A 87 10.79 0.56 -10.76
CA ASN A 87 10.96 1.61 -11.76
C ASN A 87 11.49 2.90 -11.10
N PRO A 88 12.08 3.83 -11.87
CA PRO A 88 12.38 5.17 -11.36
C PRO A 88 11.10 5.83 -10.80
N PRO A 89 11.18 6.57 -9.67
CA PRO A 89 10.03 7.33 -9.19
C PRO A 89 9.62 8.44 -10.16
N GLU A 90 8.33 8.64 -10.33
CA GLU A 90 7.74 9.65 -11.20
C GLU A 90 6.88 10.62 -10.41
N VAL A 91 7.10 11.92 -10.63
CA VAL A 91 6.23 12.98 -10.09
C VAL A 91 5.01 13.06 -11.00
N MET A 92 3.85 12.81 -10.43
CA MET A 92 2.59 12.81 -11.18
C MET A 92 2.12 14.25 -11.35
N GLU A 93 1.61 14.58 -12.55
CA GLU A 93 0.90 15.83 -12.75
C GLU A 93 -0.41 15.79 -11.96
N SER A 94 -0.39 16.37 -10.77
CA SER A 94 -1.56 16.48 -9.91
C SER A 94 -2.37 17.71 -10.27
N THR A 95 -3.65 17.52 -10.61
CA THR A 95 -4.56 18.65 -10.80
C THR A 95 -4.98 19.15 -9.43
N ALA A 96 -4.59 20.39 -9.10
CA ALA A 96 -5.00 21.05 -7.87
C ALA A 96 -6.36 21.74 -8.10
N GLU A 97 -7.44 21.14 -7.60
CA GLU A 97 -8.77 21.77 -7.59
C GLU A 97 -9.20 21.90 -6.13
N ASP A 98 -9.37 23.13 -5.65
CA ASP A 98 -9.76 23.42 -4.26
C ASP A 98 -8.92 22.71 -3.17
N GLY A 99 -7.62 22.46 -3.44
CA GLY A 99 -6.71 21.79 -2.52
C GLY A 99 -6.78 20.26 -2.57
N THR A 100 -7.62 19.70 -3.45
CA THR A 100 -7.60 18.29 -3.83
C THR A 100 -6.53 18.06 -4.90
N TYR A 101 -5.76 16.99 -4.75
CA TYR A 101 -4.72 16.56 -5.68
C TYR A 101 -4.92 15.08 -6.02
N SER A 102 -4.96 14.76 -7.31
CA SER A 102 -5.13 13.38 -7.78
C SER A 102 -3.97 12.89 -8.65
N ALA A 103 -3.68 11.61 -8.57
CA ALA A 103 -2.71 10.89 -9.38
C ALA A 103 -3.31 9.57 -9.86
N SER A 104 -2.95 9.14 -11.07
CA SER A 104 -3.43 7.89 -11.65
C SER A 104 -2.34 7.24 -12.51
N ILE A 105 -2.08 5.95 -12.29
CA ILE A 105 -1.13 5.14 -13.08
C ILE A 105 -1.72 3.76 -13.36
N SER A 106 -1.22 3.09 -14.39
CA SER A 106 -1.54 1.69 -14.65
C SER A 106 -0.30 0.84 -14.41
N PRO A 107 -0.26 0.04 -13.33
CA PRO A 107 0.84 -0.89 -13.11
C PRO A 107 0.95 -1.90 -14.26
N PRO A 108 2.16 -2.26 -14.70
CA PRO A 108 2.38 -3.30 -15.69
C PRO A 108 2.09 -4.68 -15.08
N GLU A 109 2.20 -5.72 -15.91
CA GLU A 109 2.19 -7.10 -15.47
C GLU A 109 3.29 -7.37 -14.43
N ASP A 110 3.00 -8.26 -13.48
CA ASP A 110 3.91 -8.74 -12.44
C ASP A 110 4.35 -7.63 -11.45
N HIS A 111 3.51 -6.60 -11.26
CA HIS A 111 3.78 -5.60 -10.22
C HIS A 111 3.43 -6.17 -8.83
N SER A 112 4.32 -5.90 -7.87
CA SER A 112 4.19 -6.32 -6.48
C SER A 112 3.44 -5.29 -5.65
N TYR A 113 3.76 -4.02 -5.84
CA TYR A 113 3.14 -2.91 -5.12
C TYR A 113 3.42 -1.57 -5.82
N VAL A 114 2.58 -0.59 -5.49
CA VAL A 114 2.76 0.82 -5.83
C VAL A 114 3.21 1.56 -4.58
N ASN A 115 4.43 2.07 -4.62
CA ASN A 115 4.94 3.05 -3.67
C ASN A 115 4.40 4.44 -4.03
N TRP A 116 4.06 5.22 -3.01
CA TRP A 116 3.66 6.60 -3.18
C TRP A 116 4.14 7.47 -2.00
N ARG A 117 4.32 8.75 -2.26
CA ARG A 117 4.65 9.75 -1.24
C ARG A 117 4.16 11.12 -1.67
N VAL A 118 4.02 12.01 -0.70
CA VAL A 118 3.63 13.40 -0.92
C VAL A 118 4.79 14.30 -0.54
N LYS A 119 5.16 15.22 -1.44
CA LYS A 119 6.09 16.30 -1.14
C LYS A 119 5.29 17.58 -0.90
N ALA A 120 5.35 18.14 0.29
CA ALA A 120 4.82 19.46 0.58
C ALA A 120 5.86 20.54 0.28
N THR A 121 5.39 21.67 -0.24
CA THR A 121 6.15 22.91 -0.42
C THR A 121 5.39 24.02 0.30
N TYR A 122 6.01 24.61 1.30
CA TYR A 122 5.42 25.66 2.14
C TYR A 122 5.61 27.05 1.51
N GLU A 123 4.95 28.06 2.08
CA GLU A 123 5.03 29.45 1.60
C GLU A 123 6.46 30.00 1.55
N ASP A 124 7.34 29.56 2.46
CA ASP A 124 8.74 29.96 2.52
C ASP A 124 9.67 29.15 1.58
N GLU A 125 9.08 28.38 0.65
CA GLU A 125 9.74 27.47 -0.30
C GLU A 125 10.49 26.29 0.36
N SER A 126 10.38 26.11 1.68
CA SER A 126 10.87 24.90 2.32
C SER A 126 10.02 23.69 1.91
N THR A 127 10.60 22.50 1.96
CA THR A 127 9.92 21.29 1.49
C THR A 127 10.10 20.13 2.44
N GLU A 128 9.06 19.31 2.55
CA GLU A 128 9.03 18.11 3.37
C GLU A 128 8.44 16.94 2.57
N ASN A 129 8.96 15.73 2.79
CA ASN A 129 8.39 14.51 2.20
C ASN A 129 7.62 13.75 3.27
N PHE A 130 6.46 13.24 2.90
CA PHE A 130 5.61 12.40 3.71
C PHE A 130 5.48 11.01 3.06
N PRO A 131 5.99 9.95 3.72
CA PRO A 131 6.68 9.99 5.01
C PRO A 131 8.14 10.48 4.87
N GLN A 132 8.77 10.85 5.98
CA GLN A 132 10.20 11.18 6.01
C GLN A 132 11.04 9.89 6.02
N GLY A 133 11.28 9.32 4.84
CA GLY A 133 12.12 8.13 4.68
C GLY A 133 11.61 7.18 3.61
N ASP A 134 11.05 6.06 4.06
CA ASP A 134 10.44 5.03 3.20
C ASP A 134 9.22 5.56 2.42
N TRP A 135 8.45 4.68 1.81
CA TRP A 135 7.28 5.03 1.02
C TRP A 135 6.01 4.56 1.72
N TYR A 136 4.91 5.27 1.52
CA TYR A 136 3.62 4.64 1.64
C TYR A 136 3.46 3.60 0.53
N LYS A 137 2.66 2.57 0.77
CA LYS A 137 2.63 1.39 -0.08
C LYS A 137 1.20 0.90 -0.27
N THR A 138 0.85 0.60 -1.51
CA THR A 138 -0.35 -0.16 -1.87
C THR A 138 0.07 -1.48 -2.47
N TRP A 139 -0.36 -2.60 -1.88
CA TRP A 139 -0.01 -3.92 -2.40
C TRP A 139 -0.84 -4.31 -3.62
N SER A 140 -0.26 -5.17 -4.46
CA SER A 140 -0.98 -5.79 -5.58
C SER A 140 -1.93 -6.88 -5.09
N THR A 141 -2.93 -7.19 -5.90
CA THR A 141 -3.74 -8.41 -5.75
C THR A 141 -2.93 -9.69 -5.92
N CYS A 142 -1.73 -9.62 -6.49
CA CYS A 142 -0.72 -10.68 -6.47
C CYS A 142 0.67 -10.08 -6.24
N TYR A 143 1.31 -10.42 -5.13
CA TYR A 143 2.62 -9.89 -4.76
C TYR A 143 3.56 -11.00 -4.30
N PHE A 144 4.86 -10.82 -4.52
CA PHE A 144 5.90 -11.71 -4.01
C PHE A 144 6.58 -11.09 -2.79
N GLU A 145 6.53 -11.78 -1.66
CA GLU A 145 7.26 -11.41 -0.45
C GLU A 145 7.78 -12.68 0.26
N ASP A 146 8.96 -12.57 0.86
CA ASP A 146 9.58 -13.61 1.68
C ASP A 146 9.64 -15.00 1.02
N GLY A 147 9.82 -15.03 -0.30
CA GLY A 147 9.97 -16.25 -1.07
C GLY A 147 8.66 -16.89 -1.53
N SER A 148 7.52 -16.23 -1.35
CA SER A 148 6.21 -16.75 -1.72
C SER A 148 5.31 -15.68 -2.37
N TYR A 149 4.41 -16.13 -3.25
CA TYR A 149 3.35 -15.28 -3.77
C TYR A 149 2.17 -15.23 -2.81
N GLY A 150 1.67 -14.02 -2.55
CA GLY A 150 0.50 -13.72 -1.74
C GLY A 150 -0.52 -12.86 -2.48
N GLY A 151 -1.69 -12.67 -1.88
CA GLY A 151 -2.82 -11.97 -2.48
C GLY A 151 -3.85 -12.91 -3.11
N ILE A 152 -4.99 -12.33 -3.53
CA ILE A 152 -6.14 -13.09 -4.05
C ILE A 152 -5.86 -13.74 -5.41
N HIS A 153 -4.90 -13.23 -6.17
CA HIS A 153 -4.51 -13.75 -7.48
C HIS A 153 -3.17 -14.52 -7.46
N ALA A 154 -2.66 -14.89 -6.30
CA ALA A 154 -1.52 -15.79 -6.19
C ALA A 154 -1.91 -17.23 -6.60
N ASP A 155 -1.13 -17.85 -7.48
CA ASP A 155 -1.34 -19.21 -7.96
C ASP A 155 -0.01 -19.97 -8.01
N GLY A 156 0.28 -20.72 -6.94
CA GLY A 156 1.52 -21.48 -6.79
C GLY A 156 2.75 -20.55 -6.76
N ASP A 157 3.58 -20.67 -7.80
CA ASP A 157 4.84 -19.91 -7.95
C ASP A 157 4.68 -18.68 -8.88
N GLY A 158 3.46 -18.15 -9.02
CA GLY A 158 3.19 -17.00 -9.86
C GLY A 158 1.86 -16.32 -9.61
N CYS A 159 1.50 -15.45 -10.55
CA CYS A 159 0.28 -14.65 -10.54
C CYS A 159 -0.69 -15.09 -11.65
N ASN A 160 -1.97 -15.21 -11.30
CA ASN A 160 -3.08 -15.43 -12.23
C ASN A 160 -4.07 -14.27 -12.10
N VAL A 161 -3.64 -13.09 -12.57
CA VAL A 161 -4.41 -11.85 -12.52
C VAL A 161 -5.32 -11.78 -13.76
N PRO A 162 -6.63 -11.53 -13.60
CA PRO A 162 -7.54 -11.39 -14.73
C PRO A 162 -7.14 -10.19 -15.60
N SER A 163 -7.38 -10.28 -16.91
CA SER A 163 -7.06 -9.15 -17.80
C SER A 163 -8.03 -7.98 -17.56
N SER A 164 -7.55 -6.75 -17.74
CA SER A 164 -8.34 -5.53 -17.55
C SER A 164 -9.61 -5.58 -18.42
N GLY A 165 -10.77 -5.78 -17.80
CA GLY A 165 -12.08 -5.88 -18.48
C GLY A 165 -12.77 -7.26 -18.39
N GLU A 166 -12.11 -8.27 -17.83
CA GLU A 166 -12.77 -9.52 -17.43
C GLU A 166 -13.29 -9.32 -16.00
N GLU A 167 -14.54 -8.88 -15.85
CA GLU A 167 -15.18 -8.71 -14.55
C GLU A 167 -15.29 -10.06 -13.83
N GLY A 168 -14.28 -10.37 -13.01
CA GLY A 168 -14.37 -11.37 -11.98
C GLY A 168 -15.41 -10.91 -10.95
N GLU A 169 -16.46 -11.69 -10.80
CA GLU A 169 -17.56 -11.48 -9.87
C GLU A 169 -17.02 -11.28 -8.44
N GLY A 170 -16.95 -10.03 -7.96
CA GLY A 170 -16.82 -9.72 -6.53
C GLY A 170 -15.63 -8.87 -6.12
N LEU A 171 -15.61 -7.60 -6.53
CA LEU A 171 -14.87 -6.55 -5.82
C LEU A 171 -15.77 -5.32 -5.65
N LEU A 172 -16.88 -5.50 -4.93
CA LEU A 172 -17.59 -4.37 -4.36
C LEU A 172 -16.85 -3.95 -3.08
N PRO A 173 -16.48 -2.66 -2.91
CA PRO A 173 -15.99 -2.17 -1.63
C PRO A 173 -17.09 -2.44 -0.59
N SER A 174 -16.76 -3.18 0.46
CA SER A 174 -17.68 -3.52 1.53
C SER A 174 -18.00 -2.29 2.37
N ILE A 175 -18.88 -1.42 1.87
CA ILE A 175 -19.69 -0.54 2.71
C ILE A 175 -20.99 -1.32 2.97
N GLY A 176 -21.21 -1.65 4.24
CA GLY A 176 -22.18 -2.63 4.69
C GLY A 176 -23.58 -2.45 4.10
N ILE A 177 -24.05 -3.48 3.39
CA ILE A 177 -25.47 -3.73 3.16
C ILE A 177 -25.70 -5.20 3.50
N GLY A 178 -26.47 -5.43 4.56
CA GLY A 178 -26.76 -6.75 5.10
C GLY A 178 -27.41 -7.67 4.06
N VAL A 179 -26.84 -8.85 3.90
CA VAL A 179 -27.48 -9.95 3.18
C VAL A 179 -28.66 -10.45 4.03
N VAL A 180 -29.87 -10.08 3.66
CA VAL A 180 -31.08 -10.69 4.23
C VAL A 180 -31.27 -12.07 3.60
N MET A 181 -30.74 -13.10 4.27
CA MET A 181 -31.04 -14.50 3.96
C MET A 181 -32.41 -14.86 4.56
N THR A 182 -33.48 -14.74 3.78
CA THR A 182 -34.80 -15.26 4.17
C THR A 182 -34.82 -16.78 4.01
N VAL A 183 -34.57 -17.51 5.11
CA VAL A 183 -34.73 -18.96 5.16
C VAL A 183 -36.23 -19.28 5.29
N LEU A 184 -36.85 -19.76 4.20
CA LEU A 184 -38.18 -20.37 4.26
C LEU A 184 -38.07 -21.80 4.81
N VAL A 185 -38.25 -21.95 6.13
CA VAL A 185 -38.44 -23.27 6.76
C VAL A 185 -39.91 -23.67 6.61
N CYS A 186 -40.22 -24.48 5.60
CA CYS A 186 -41.47 -25.24 5.54
C CYS A 186 -41.35 -26.46 6.46
N ALA A 187 -41.87 -26.36 7.69
CA ALA A 187 -42.12 -27.51 8.55
C ALA A 187 -43.64 -27.69 8.77
N ALA A 188 -44.15 -28.76 8.19
CA ALA A 188 -45.54 -29.19 8.20
C ALA A 188 -46.03 -29.62 9.59
N TYR A 189 -47.35 -29.50 9.84
CA TYR A 189 -48.01 -30.53 10.65
C TYR A 189 -49.49 -30.72 10.28
N VAL A 190 -49.76 -31.87 9.69
CA VAL A 190 -51.07 -32.51 9.62
C VAL A 190 -51.53 -32.84 11.04
N ARG A 191 -52.71 -32.38 11.46
CA ARG A 191 -53.50 -33.14 12.43
C ARG A 191 -55.00 -33.03 12.17
N ARG A 192 -55.56 -34.18 11.82
CA ARG A 192 -56.98 -34.55 11.92
C ARG A 192 -57.54 -34.18 13.30
N GLN A 193 -58.69 -33.52 13.33
CA GLN A 193 -59.95 -34.05 13.90
C GLN A 193 -61.11 -33.45 13.12
#